data_AF-A0A1C5T7I5-F1
#
_entry.id   AF-A0A1C5T7I5-F1
#
_cell.length_a   1.000
_cell.length_b   1.000
_cell.length_c   1.000
_cell.angle_alpha   90.00
_cell.angle_beta   90.00
_cell.angle_gamma   90.00
#
_symmetry.space_group_name_H-M   'P 1'
#
loop_
_entity.id
_entity.type
_entity.pdbx_description
1 polymer ?
#
loop_
_entity_poly.entity_id
_entity_poly.type
_entity_poly.pdbx_seq_one_letter_code
_entity_poly.pdbx_strand_id
1 'polypeptide(L)'
;MEKIKHKPYGPYEKYIKRPLDLICSLIAIIVFSWLYLIIAILVRVKLGSPVIFTQDRPGKDEKIFKLYKFRTMTDEKDESGNLLPDSERLTQFGKILRATSLDELPEAFNIAKGDSGIIGTTKKNLDFTGVSLA
;
A
#
# COMPACT_ATOMS: atom_id res chain seq x y z
N MET A 1 3.07 -12.97 -25.50
CA MET A 1 3.72 -12.34 -24.34
C MET A 1 4.39 -13.44 -23.54
N GLU A 2 5.71 -13.54 -23.62
CA GLU A 2 6.49 -14.52 -22.87
C GLU A 2 6.44 -14.15 -21.38
N LYS A 3 5.80 -14.99 -20.57
CA LYS A 3 5.72 -14.76 -19.11
C LYS A 3 7.13 -14.82 -18.55
N ILE A 4 7.67 -13.68 -18.12
CA ILE A 4 8.98 -13.60 -17.46
C ILE A 4 8.83 -14.24 -16.08
N LYS A 5 8.93 -15.57 -16.00
CA LYS A 5 8.94 -16.29 -14.73
C LYS A 5 10.25 -15.98 -14.01
N HIS A 6 10.13 -15.46 -12.80
CA HIS A 6 11.31 -15.16 -12.00
C HIS A 6 12.05 -16.46 -11.63
N LYS A 7 13.32 -16.56 -12.05
CA LYS A 7 14.21 -17.66 -11.66
C LYS A 7 14.90 -17.27 -10.34
N PRO A 8 14.71 -18.02 -9.25
CA PRO A 8 15.28 -17.66 -7.96
C PRO A 8 16.81 -17.73 -8.02
N TYR A 9 17.48 -16.72 -7.46
CA TYR A 9 18.94 -16.60 -7.52
C TYR A 9 19.68 -17.58 -6.59
N GLY A 10 19.01 -18.21 -5.62
CA GLY A 10 19.62 -19.18 -4.70
C GLY A 10 18.68 -19.82 -3.67
N PRO A 11 19.21 -20.67 -2.76
CA PRO A 11 18.41 -21.37 -1.74
C PRO A 11 17.77 -20.42 -0.72
N TYR A 12 18.41 -19.28 -0.46
CA TYR A 12 17.89 -18.22 0.41
C TYR A 12 16.55 -17.68 -0.07
N GLU A 13 16.46 -17.32 -1.35
CA GLU A 13 15.23 -16.75 -1.92
C GLU A 13 14.09 -17.76 -1.97
N LYS A 14 14.43 -19.04 -2.17
CA LYS A 14 13.45 -20.12 -2.31
C LYS A 14 12.86 -20.59 -0.98
N TYR A 15 13.66 -20.66 0.08
CA TYR A 15 13.25 -21.29 1.35
C TYR A 15 13.29 -20.37 2.57
N ILE A 16 14.22 -19.42 2.63
CA ILE A 16 14.46 -18.62 3.84
C ILE A 16 13.70 -17.29 3.79
N LYS A 17 13.60 -16.69 2.60
CA LYS A 17 12.96 -15.38 2.40
C LYS A 17 11.50 -15.35 2.84
N ARG A 18 10.70 -16.34 2.45
CA ARG A 18 9.25 -16.37 2.73
C ARG A 18 8.91 -16.47 4.22
N PRO A 19 9.48 -17.40 5.00
CA PRO A 19 9.21 -17.46 6.44
C PRO A 19 9.75 -16.22 7.16
N LEU A 20 10.90 -15.67 6.74
CA LEU A 20 11.44 -14.44 7.31
C LEU A 20 10.50 -13.25 7.12
N ASP A 21 10.04 -13.02 5.88
CA ASP A 21 9.09 -11.93 5.56
C ASP A 21 7.79 -12.06 6.37
N LEU A 22 7.28 -13.30 6.54
CA LEU A 22 6.07 -13.57 7.33
C LEU A 22 6.29 -13.27 8.82
N ILE A 23 7.38 -13.77 9.41
CA ILE A 23 7.66 -13.56 10.85
C ILE A 23 7.88 -12.07 11.13
N CYS A 24 8.68 -11.40 10.32
CA CYS A 24 8.96 -9.97 10.48
C CYS A 24 7.70 -9.11 10.29
N SER A 25 6.84 -9.42 9.31
CA SER A 25 5.58 -8.68 9.13
C SER A 25 4.60 -8.90 10.28
N LEU A 26 4.48 -10.13 10.80
CA LEU A 26 3.64 -10.42 11.97
C LEU A 26 4.12 -9.68 13.22
N ILE A 27 5.44 -9.69 13.48
CA ILE A 27 6.03 -8.95 14.60
C ILE A 27 5.75 -7.45 14.44
N ALA A 28 5.95 -6.89 13.25
CA ALA A 28 5.66 -5.49 12.98
C ALA A 28 4.17 -5.15 13.24
N ILE A 29 3.24 -5.98 12.77
CA ILE A 29 1.80 -5.78 13.01
C ILE A 29 1.48 -5.78 14.51
N ILE A 30 2.06 -6.70 15.28
CA ILE A 30 1.82 -6.81 16.72
C ILE A 30 2.41 -5.60 17.47
N VAL A 31 3.68 -5.28 17.19
CA VAL A 31 4.40 -4.17 17.86
C VAL A 31 3.78 -2.82 17.52
N PHE A 32 3.36 -2.61 16.29
CA PHE A 32 2.72 -1.37 15.85
C PHE A 32 1.20 -1.37 15.98
N SER A 33 0.59 -2.41 16.57
CA SER A 33 -0.88 -2.55 16.67
C SER A 33 -1.57 -1.32 17.27
N TRP A 34 -1.00 -0.78 18.35
CA TRP A 34 -1.46 0.47 18.98
C TRP A 34 -1.37 1.68 18.04
N LEU A 35 -0.30 1.75 17.23
CA LEU A 35 -0.09 2.82 16.26
C LEU A 35 -1.09 2.72 15.09
N TYR A 36 -1.39 1.51 14.61
CA TYR A 36 -2.45 1.29 13.60
C TYR A 36 -3.78 1.85 14.08
N LEU A 37 -4.15 1.60 15.33
CA LEU A 37 -5.41 2.06 15.91
C LEU A 37 -5.45 3.59 16.02
N ILE A 38 -4.36 4.21 16.50
CA ILE A 38 -4.25 5.67 16.59
C ILE A 38 -4.38 6.31 15.20
N ILE A 39 -3.61 5.84 14.22
CA ILE A 39 -3.64 6.39 12.86
C ILE A 39 -5.01 6.16 12.23
N ALA A 40 -5.62 4.98 12.42
CA ALA A 40 -6.94 4.69 11.88
C ALA A 40 -8.00 5.66 12.42
N ILE A 41 -7.98 5.98 13.71
CA ILE A 41 -8.88 6.97 14.31
C ILE A 41 -8.60 8.37 13.76
N LEU A 42 -7.33 8.79 13.69
CA LEU A 42 -6.96 10.10 13.18
C LEU A 42 -7.39 10.28 11.72
N VAL A 43 -7.15 9.27 10.88
CA VAL A 43 -7.62 9.25 9.48
C VAL A 43 -9.15 9.32 9.44
N ARG A 44 -9.86 8.53 10.26
CA ARG A 44 -11.32 8.51 10.29
C ARG A 44 -11.91 9.87 10.66
N VAL A 45 -11.31 10.57 11.61
CA VAL A 45 -11.77 11.87 12.12
C VAL A 45 -11.39 13.01 11.16
N LYS A 46 -10.19 12.99 10.57
CA LYS A 46 -9.69 14.09 9.74
C LYS A 46 -10.07 13.98 8.27
N LEU A 47 -10.14 12.77 7.72
CA LEU A 47 -10.36 12.51 6.29
C LEU A 47 -11.68 11.77 6.02
N GLY A 48 -12.33 11.21 7.04
CA GLY A 48 -13.59 10.50 6.92
C GLY A 48 -13.44 9.00 6.67
N SER A 49 -14.43 8.40 6.00
CA SER A 49 -14.45 6.97 5.63
C SER A 49 -14.27 6.84 4.13
N PRO A 50 -13.53 5.84 3.60
CA PRO A 50 -12.85 4.75 4.30
C PRO A 50 -11.46 5.13 4.86
N VAL A 51 -11.00 4.39 5.87
CA VAL A 51 -9.68 4.59 6.50
C VAL A 51 -8.54 3.98 5.68
N ILE A 52 -8.79 2.79 5.12
CA ILE A 52 -7.83 2.07 4.30
C ILE A 52 -8.19 2.32 2.83
N PHE A 53 -7.20 2.77 2.09
CA PHE A 53 -7.22 2.91 0.64
C PHE A 53 -6.46 1.73 0.01
N THR A 54 -6.97 1.20 -1.09
CA THR A 54 -6.32 0.12 -1.84
C THR A 54 -5.92 0.57 -3.23
N GLN A 55 -4.68 0.32 -3.61
CA GLN A 55 -4.19 0.55 -4.98
C GLN A 55 -3.82 -0.77 -5.64
N ASP A 56 -4.27 -1.01 -6.87
CA ASP A 56 -3.84 -2.19 -7.62
C ASP A 56 -2.37 -2.02 -8.07
N ARG A 57 -1.54 -3.03 -7.79
CA ARG A 57 -0.11 -3.06 -8.14
C ARG A 57 0.26 -4.39 -8.78
N PRO A 58 1.23 -4.41 -9.72
CA PRO A 58 1.72 -5.64 -10.32
C PRO A 58 2.73 -6.29 -9.37
N GLY A 59 2.43 -7.50 -8.92
CA GLY A 59 3.27 -8.31 -8.05
C GLY A 59 4.16 -9.28 -8.82
N LYS A 60 4.66 -10.29 -8.09
CA LYS A 60 5.49 -11.36 -8.66
C LYS A 60 4.72 -12.12 -9.75
N ASP A 61 5.40 -12.44 -10.85
CA ASP A 61 4.83 -13.11 -12.03
C ASP A 61 3.63 -12.36 -12.65
N GLU A 62 3.66 -11.02 -12.60
CA GLU A 62 2.64 -10.12 -13.19
C GLU A 62 1.23 -10.27 -12.59
N LYS A 63 1.12 -10.91 -11.42
CA LYS A 63 -0.16 -11.02 -10.70
C LYS A 63 -0.49 -9.69 -10.04
N ILE A 64 -1.64 -9.12 -10.38
CA ILE A 64 -2.12 -7.89 -9.76
C ILE A 64 -2.57 -8.21 -8.33
N PHE A 65 -2.11 -7.41 -7.37
CA PHE A 65 -2.56 -7.46 -5.98
C PHE A 65 -2.97 -6.06 -5.50
N LYS A 66 -3.81 -6.04 -4.46
CA LYS A 66 -4.28 -4.82 -3.82
C LYS A 66 -3.31 -4.41 -2.73
N LEU A 67 -2.59 -3.32 -2.94
CA LEU A 67 -1.71 -2.70 -1.95
C LEU A 67 -2.54 -1.89 -0.96
N TYR A 68 -2.44 -2.20 0.33
CA TYR A 68 -3.14 -1.50 1.40
C TYR A 68 -2.33 -0.28 1.87
N LYS A 69 -2.98 0.87 1.97
CA LYS A 69 -2.42 2.10 2.55
C LYS A 69 -3.47 2.83 3.40
N PHE A 70 -3.05 3.70 4.29
CA PHE A 70 -3.98 4.64 4.91
C PHE A 70 -4.37 5.74 3.92
N ARG A 71 -5.63 6.16 4.02
CA ARG A 71 -6.12 7.27 3.24
C ARG A 71 -5.41 8.57 3.66
N THR A 72 -4.92 9.31 2.68
CA THR A 72 -4.20 10.58 2.90
C THR A 72 -4.83 11.78 2.21
N MET A 73 -5.85 11.56 1.37
CA MET A 73 -6.52 12.61 0.58
C MET A 73 -8.02 12.61 0.85
N THR A 74 -8.64 13.80 0.84
CA THR A 74 -10.10 13.98 0.97
C THR A 74 -10.81 13.66 -0.35
N ASP A 75 -12.13 13.43 -0.31
CA ASP A 75 -12.98 13.30 -1.51
C ASP A 75 -13.77 14.57 -1.77
N GLU A 76 -13.19 15.73 -1.46
CA GLU A 76 -13.84 17.00 -1.72
C GLU A 76 -14.02 17.20 -3.24
N LYS A 77 -15.23 17.62 -3.59
CA LYS A 77 -15.68 17.87 -4.95
C LYS A 77 -16.07 19.33 -5.09
N ASP A 78 -15.89 19.88 -6.29
CA ASP A 78 -16.39 21.21 -6.62
C ASP A 78 -17.93 21.22 -6.71
N GLU A 79 -18.51 22.41 -6.86
CA GLU A 79 -19.96 22.60 -7.06
C GLU A 79 -20.49 21.91 -8.33
N SER A 80 -19.60 21.56 -9.28
CA SER A 80 -19.93 20.84 -10.51
C SER A 80 -19.83 19.31 -10.36
N GLY A 81 -19.47 18.80 -9.17
CA GLY A 81 -19.33 17.38 -8.88
C GLY A 81 -18.00 16.75 -9.31
N ASN A 82 -17.04 17.53 -9.83
CA ASN A 82 -15.70 17.05 -10.16
C ASN A 82 -14.81 16.99 -8.92
N LEU A 83 -13.86 16.06 -8.91
CA LEU A 83 -12.86 15.98 -7.84
C LEU A 83 -11.96 17.21 -7.89
N LEU A 84 -11.75 17.85 -6.73
CA LEU A 84 -10.82 18.96 -6.61
C LEU A 84 -9.38 18.53 -6.95
N PRO A 85 -8.50 19.48 -7.33
CA PRO A 85 -7.10 19.16 -7.60
C PRO A 85 -6.40 18.60 -6.35
N ASP A 86 -5.37 17.76 -6.55
CA ASP A 86 -4.61 17.10 -5.48
C ASP A 86 -4.08 18.07 -4.41
N SER A 87 -3.73 19.29 -4.82
CA SER A 87 -3.23 20.34 -3.92
C SER A 87 -4.25 20.76 -2.86
N GLU A 88 -5.53 20.72 -3.19
CA GLU A 88 -6.64 21.09 -2.30
C GLU A 88 -7.09 19.88 -1.48
N ARG A 89 -7.09 18.68 -2.09
CA ARG A 89 -7.47 17.42 -1.43
C ARG A 89 -6.44 16.91 -0.41
N LEU A 90 -5.20 17.38 -0.49
CA LEU A 90 -4.11 16.96 0.38
C LEU A 90 -3.99 17.86 1.62
N THR A 91 -4.65 17.44 2.70
CA THR A 91 -4.61 18.12 4.00
C THR A 91 -3.21 18.13 4.61
N GLN A 92 -2.93 19.05 5.55
CA GLN A 92 -1.67 19.08 6.29
C GLN A 92 -1.38 17.74 7.00
N PHE A 93 -2.41 17.09 7.55
CA PHE A 93 -2.29 15.76 8.15
C PHE A 93 -1.89 14.71 7.10
N GLY A 94 -2.53 14.71 5.93
CA GLY A 94 -2.17 13.83 4.81
C GLY A 94 -0.73 14.03 4.33
N LYS A 95 -0.24 15.27 4.30
CA LYS A 95 1.17 15.60 3.99
C LYS A 95 2.12 14.99 5.01
N ILE A 96 1.82 15.11 6.30
CA ILE A 96 2.65 14.54 7.37
C ILE A 96 2.65 13.01 7.30
N LEU A 97 1.48 12.39 7.06
CA LEU A 97 1.37 10.94 6.98
C LEU A 97 2.22 10.36 5.84
N ARG A 98 2.22 11.03 4.68
CA ARG A 98 3.10 10.71 3.55
C ARG A 98 4.57 10.99 3.85
N ALA A 99 4.88 12.13 4.45
CA ALA A 99 6.26 12.50 4.77
C ALA A 99 6.90 11.54 5.78
N THR A 100 6.10 10.99 6.69
CA THR A 100 6.52 9.99 7.68
C THR A 100 6.40 8.55 7.18
N SER A 101 5.90 8.34 5.95
CA SER A 101 5.60 7.02 5.37
C SER A 101 4.66 6.15 6.23
N LEU A 102 3.94 6.79 7.16
CA LEU A 102 3.00 6.11 8.05
C LEU A 102 1.78 5.59 7.29
N ASP A 103 1.48 6.16 6.12
CA ASP A 103 0.41 5.70 5.26
C ASP A 103 0.68 4.33 4.64
N GLU A 104 1.95 3.89 4.59
CA GLU A 104 2.34 2.59 4.05
C GLU A 104 2.33 1.48 5.10
N LEU A 105 2.13 1.78 6.38
CA LEU A 105 2.06 0.76 7.43
C LEU A 105 1.15 -0.43 7.06
N PRO A 106 -0.08 -0.24 6.53
CA PRO A 106 -0.96 -1.35 6.15
C PRO A 106 -0.38 -2.31 5.10
N GLU A 107 0.70 -1.94 4.39
CA GLU A 107 1.43 -2.85 3.50
C GLU A 107 2.00 -4.07 4.25
N ALA A 108 2.24 -3.98 5.56
CA ALA A 108 2.66 -5.13 6.35
C ALA A 108 1.69 -6.33 6.24
N PHE A 109 0.39 -6.07 6.05
CA PHE A 109 -0.60 -7.12 5.80
C PHE A 109 -0.43 -7.78 4.42
N ASN A 110 -0.02 -7.02 3.40
CA ASN A 110 0.33 -7.58 2.09
C ASN A 110 1.54 -8.51 2.17
N ILE A 111 2.53 -8.15 2.99
CA ILE A 111 3.73 -8.96 3.21
C ILE A 111 3.38 -10.27 3.91
N ALA A 112 2.57 -10.19 4.98
CA ALA A 112 2.08 -11.36 5.69
C ALA A 112 1.30 -12.30 4.73
N LYS A 113 0.39 -11.74 3.93
CA LYS A 113 -0.38 -12.49 2.93
C LYS A 113 0.49 -13.09 1.81
N GLY A 114 1.63 -12.46 1.51
CA GLY A 114 2.57 -12.90 0.48
C GLY A 114 2.36 -12.29 -0.90
N ASP A 115 1.61 -11.20 -0.93
CA ASP A 115 1.46 -10.37 -2.11
C ASP A 115 2.74 -9.52 -2.36
N SER A 116 3.41 -9.10 -1.28
CA SER A 116 4.67 -8.35 -1.29
C SER A 116 5.72 -9.00 -0.36
N GLY A 117 6.98 -8.56 -0.44
CA GLY A 117 8.07 -8.98 0.43
C GLY A 117 8.78 -7.77 1.04
N ILE A 118 9.39 -7.93 2.22
CA ILE A 118 10.08 -6.82 2.91
C ILE A 118 11.26 -6.32 2.06
N ILE A 119 11.98 -7.28 1.47
CA ILE A 119 13.11 -7.01 0.58
C ILE A 119 12.67 -7.45 -0.82
N GLY A 120 12.48 -6.53 -1.75
CA GLY A 120 12.05 -6.88 -3.12
C GLY A 120 12.36 -5.79 -4.12
N THR A 121 12.58 -6.16 -5.37
CA THR A 121 12.62 -5.19 -6.47
C THR A 121 11.18 -4.84 -6.85
N THR A 122 10.77 -3.62 -6.51
CA THR A 122 9.53 -3.06 -7.02
C THR A 122 9.75 -2.73 -8.49
N LYS A 123 9.09 -3.45 -9.41
CA LYS A 123 8.93 -2.92 -10.77
C LYS A 123 8.07 -1.67 -10.67
N LYS A 124 8.73 -0.51 -10.61
CA LYS A 124 8.07 0.79 -10.67
C LYS A 124 7.54 0.94 -12.10
N ASN A 125 6.22 0.94 -12.23
CA ASN A 125 5.46 1.31 -13.41
C ASN A 125 5.47 0.27 -14.54
N LEU A 126 4.47 -0.61 -14.53
CA LEU A 126 3.78 -0.97 -15.78
C LEU A 126 2.69 0.09 -15.94
N ASP A 127 2.64 0.79 -17.07
CA ASP A 127 1.64 1.81 -17.34
C ASP A 127 0.23 1.21 -17.23
N PHE A 128 -0.47 1.50 -16.14
CA PHE A 128 -1.89 1.15 -15.94
C PHE A 128 -2.81 2.16 -16.62
N THR A 129 -2.44 2.68 -17.79
CA THR A 129 -3.32 3.53 -18.62
C THR A 129 -4.58 2.79 -19.09
N GLY A 130 -4.69 1.48 -18.85
CA GLY A 130 -5.87 0.65 -19.15
C GLY A 130 -6.80 0.32 -17.97
N VAL A 131 -6.51 0.71 -16.72
CA VAL A 131 -7.46 0.52 -15.62
C VAL A 131 -8.25 1.80 -15.45
N SER A 132 -9.36 1.86 -16.19
CA SER A 132 -10.41 2.87 -16.10
C SER A 132 -10.68 3.23 -14.63
N LEU A 133 -10.27 4.43 -14.21
CA LEU A 133 -10.91 5.13 -13.11
C LEU A 133 -12.30 5.53 -13.63
N ALA A 134 -13.25 4.61 -13.51
CA ALA A 134 -14.68 4.91 -13.61
C ALA A 134 -15.24 5.15 -12.20
#